data_AF-A0ABD5UWN3-F1
#
_entry.id   AF-A0ABD5UWN3-F1
#
_cell.length_a   1.000
_cell.length_b   1.000
_cell.length_c   1.000
_cell.angle_alpha   90.00
_cell.angle_beta   90.00
_cell.angle_gamma   90.00
#
_symmetry.space_group_name_H-M   'P 1'
#
loop_
_entity.id
_entity.type
_entity.pdbx_description
1 polymer ?
#
loop_
_entity_poly.entity_id
_entity_poly.type
_entity_poly.pdbx_seq_one_letter_code
_entity_poly.pdbx_strand_id
1 'polypeptide(L)'
;MESHRRGDLTEQIVITELKRRCISVSTPIGDNERYDVVLEQPSGNLLRAQIKTGRLKDGVIRFKGVSQHTNSSGHVYQRYGDDVDCFLVYCYETEQTYFIDSAEVGTSMYLRVDSPRQDTNQINWAKEYRLDDQWPLENQEQELSAVSVAVDALRETDESIFTDPTGDDSRTVLFVDSHEKIRSVGIETGWLIDGRIRFVPRQSHDHYLVYCAELERLLAVNANDFDRSISFRPANTSRSFARSNSVEAYAFENNWPPEIDPVPPISSIEPLSRLADRLGEHGTEPSIVPGRNNRTLVVSHNESEYRVRVASTWIENGSLRFDADGDAVDYYALEHPEDDTFFLVPDEAFSNSISLRVEPPEIANPQINYADRFRLDRMWPP
;
A
#
# COMPACT_ATOMS: atom_id res chain seq x y z
N MET A 1 18.94 -37.52 -14.49
CA MET A 1 18.40 -37.79 -13.15
C MET A 1 16.89 -37.94 -13.28
N GLU A 2 16.30 -38.99 -12.71
CA GLU A 2 14.83 -39.16 -12.69
C GLU A 2 14.18 -37.99 -11.94
N SER A 3 12.96 -37.60 -12.34
CA SER A 3 12.28 -36.40 -11.80
C SER A 3 12.06 -36.47 -10.29
N HIS A 4 11.69 -37.64 -9.77
CA HIS A 4 11.52 -37.87 -8.34
C HIS A 4 12.82 -37.71 -7.57
N ARG A 5 13.89 -38.42 -7.99
CA ARG A 5 15.22 -38.30 -7.38
C ARG A 5 15.76 -36.87 -7.37
N ARG A 6 15.40 -36.05 -8.37
CA ARG A 6 15.78 -34.63 -8.41
C ARG A 6 14.97 -33.79 -7.42
N GLY A 7 13.71 -34.12 -7.20
CA GLY A 7 12.88 -33.53 -6.14
C GLY A 7 13.48 -33.82 -4.77
N ASP A 8 13.69 -35.10 -4.45
CA ASP A 8 14.26 -35.54 -3.16
C ASP A 8 15.61 -34.86 -2.88
N LEU A 9 16.50 -34.79 -3.89
CA LEU A 9 17.78 -34.10 -3.75
C LEU A 9 17.59 -32.59 -3.48
N THR A 10 16.62 -31.97 -4.15
CA THR A 10 16.32 -30.55 -3.96
C THR A 10 15.84 -30.27 -2.55
N GLU A 11 14.96 -31.11 -2.01
CA GLU A 11 14.49 -31.00 -0.62
C GLU A 11 15.65 -31.08 0.37
N GLN A 12 16.56 -32.05 0.20
CA GLN A 12 17.71 -32.19 1.09
C GLN A 12 18.69 -31.01 0.99
N ILE A 13 18.90 -30.46 -0.21
CA ILE A 13 19.71 -29.25 -0.40
C ILE A 13 19.09 -28.08 0.36
N VAL A 14 17.79 -27.83 0.17
CA VAL A 14 17.09 -26.72 0.81
C VAL A 14 17.08 -26.87 2.33
N ILE A 15 16.79 -28.07 2.87
CA ILE A 15 16.88 -28.35 4.30
C ILE A 15 18.28 -28.07 4.84
N THR A 16 19.33 -28.48 4.11
CA THR A 16 20.72 -28.22 4.50
C THR A 16 21.01 -26.72 4.54
N GLU A 17 20.57 -25.97 3.52
CA GLU A 17 20.74 -24.52 3.44
C GLU A 17 19.99 -23.78 4.57
N LEU A 18 18.78 -24.23 4.92
CA LEU A 18 18.02 -23.71 6.06
C LEU A 18 18.75 -23.97 7.39
N LYS A 19 19.23 -25.21 7.60
CA LYS A 19 19.97 -25.58 8.82
C LYS A 19 21.29 -24.82 8.95
N ARG A 20 22.00 -24.55 7.85
CA ARG A 20 23.21 -23.71 7.83
C ARG A 20 22.96 -22.29 8.34
N ARG A 21 21.73 -21.78 8.16
CA ARG A 21 21.27 -20.46 8.61
C ARG A 21 20.64 -20.51 10.01
N CYS A 22 20.79 -21.61 10.73
CA CYS A 22 20.17 -21.83 12.04
C CYS A 22 18.63 -21.75 12.01
N ILE A 23 18.01 -22.01 10.87
CA ILE A 23 16.55 -22.04 10.75
C ILE A 23 16.05 -23.38 11.29
N SER A 24 15.12 -23.33 12.23
CA SER A 24 14.41 -24.49 12.73
C SER A 24 13.54 -25.08 11.62
N VAL A 25 13.63 -26.39 11.43
CA VAL A 25 12.93 -27.12 10.36
C VAL A 25 12.41 -28.42 10.94
N SER A 26 11.12 -28.66 10.72
CA SER A 26 10.41 -29.92 11.01
C SER A 26 9.90 -30.53 9.71
N THR A 27 9.95 -31.85 9.59
CA THR A 27 9.48 -32.59 8.41
C THR A 27 8.28 -33.46 8.77
N PRO A 28 7.23 -33.51 7.94
CA PRO A 28 6.11 -34.42 8.16
C PRO A 28 6.56 -35.89 8.08
N ILE A 29 5.83 -36.77 8.74
CA ILE A 29 6.07 -38.22 8.66
C ILE A 29 5.12 -38.79 7.60
N GLY A 30 5.66 -39.09 6.42
CA GLY A 30 4.93 -39.66 5.26
C GLY A 30 4.81 -38.69 4.08
N ASP A 31 4.26 -39.18 2.97
CA ASP A 31 4.34 -38.51 1.66
C ASP A 31 3.01 -37.92 1.17
N ASN A 32 2.02 -37.81 2.07
CA ASN A 32 0.66 -37.36 1.72
C ASN A 32 0.41 -35.87 2.02
N GLU A 33 1.36 -35.20 2.69
CA GLU A 33 1.19 -33.80 3.05
C GLU A 33 1.43 -32.88 1.85
N ARG A 34 0.74 -31.74 1.84
CA ARG A 34 0.84 -30.75 0.77
C ARG A 34 2.03 -29.80 0.91
N TYR A 35 2.79 -29.93 1.99
CA TYR A 35 4.02 -29.18 2.28
C TYR A 35 5.15 -30.18 2.54
N ASP A 36 6.39 -29.76 2.29
CA ASP A 36 7.55 -30.64 2.47
C ASP A 36 8.23 -30.40 3.83
N VAL A 37 8.16 -29.16 4.33
CA VAL A 37 8.77 -28.78 5.62
C VAL A 37 7.91 -27.75 6.36
N VAL A 38 8.07 -27.68 7.67
CA VAL A 38 7.60 -26.58 8.51
C VAL A 38 8.83 -25.82 9.02
N LEU A 39 8.84 -24.52 8.79
CA LEU A 39 9.86 -23.60 9.29
C LEU A 39 9.32 -22.93 10.55
N GLU A 40 10.17 -22.71 11.54
CA GLU A 40 9.85 -21.88 12.69
C GLU A 40 10.54 -20.52 12.50
N GLN A 41 9.73 -19.47 12.46
CA GLN A 41 10.20 -18.10 12.46
C GLN A 41 10.78 -17.75 13.83
N PRO A 42 11.73 -16.81 13.92
CA PRO A 42 12.25 -16.41 15.23
C PRO A 42 11.18 -15.81 16.17
N SER A 43 10.04 -15.34 15.63
CA SER A 43 8.82 -14.89 16.32
C SER A 43 8.09 -16.04 17.01
N GLY A 44 8.41 -17.28 16.65
CA GLY A 44 7.77 -18.51 17.09
C GLY A 44 6.64 -19.00 16.17
N ASN A 45 6.28 -18.23 15.14
CA ASN A 45 5.27 -18.65 14.16
C ASN A 45 5.79 -19.76 13.25
N LEU A 46 4.88 -20.65 12.86
CA LEU A 46 5.20 -21.81 12.02
C LEU A 46 4.72 -21.58 10.59
N LEU A 47 5.60 -21.80 9.62
CA LEU A 47 5.30 -21.69 8.20
C LEU A 47 5.40 -23.05 7.53
N ARG A 48 4.32 -23.49 6.89
CA ARG A 48 4.28 -24.66 6.01
C ARG A 48 4.87 -24.28 4.67
N ALA A 49 6.02 -24.84 4.33
CA ALA A 49 6.72 -24.54 3.09
C ALA A 49 6.69 -25.72 2.13
N GLN A 50 6.38 -25.43 0.86
CA GLN A 50 6.57 -26.37 -0.23
C GLN A 50 7.87 -26.07 -0.96
N ILE A 51 8.74 -27.06 -1.07
CA ILE A 51 9.99 -27.01 -1.82
C ILE A 51 9.74 -27.33 -3.29
N LYS A 52 10.36 -26.56 -4.18
CA LYS A 52 10.29 -26.78 -5.63
C LYS A 52 11.66 -26.65 -6.28
N THR A 53 11.88 -27.46 -7.32
CA THR A 53 13.00 -27.25 -8.24
C THR A 53 12.64 -26.18 -9.27
N GLY A 54 13.33 -25.04 -9.22
CA GLY A 54 13.30 -24.01 -10.24
C GLY A 54 14.08 -24.43 -11.49
N ARG A 55 13.57 -24.09 -12.67
CA ARG A 55 14.25 -24.31 -13.96
C ARG A 55 14.65 -22.99 -14.59
N LEU A 56 15.95 -22.75 -14.75
CA LEU A 56 16.44 -21.57 -15.46
C LEU A 56 16.31 -21.78 -16.99
N LYS A 57 15.63 -20.86 -17.66
CA LYS A 57 15.56 -20.81 -19.12
C LYS A 57 15.41 -19.37 -19.60
N ASP A 58 16.27 -18.96 -20.53
CA ASP A 58 16.26 -17.62 -21.13
C ASP A 58 16.32 -16.50 -20.08
N GLY A 59 17.20 -16.65 -19.07
CA GLY A 59 17.36 -15.69 -17.97
C GLY A 59 16.19 -15.64 -16.99
N VAL A 60 15.30 -16.64 -16.99
CA VAL A 60 14.12 -16.71 -16.11
C VAL A 60 14.06 -18.07 -15.41
N ILE A 61 13.98 -18.06 -14.09
CA ILE A 61 13.71 -19.23 -13.27
C ILE A 61 12.20 -19.46 -13.25
N ARG A 62 11.77 -20.69 -13.51
CA ARG A 62 10.35 -21.06 -13.60
C ARG A 62 10.02 -22.18 -12.64
N PHE A 63 8.90 -22.05 -11.94
CA PHE A 63 8.33 -23.12 -11.13
C PHE A 63 6.80 -23.12 -11.19
N LYS A 64 6.18 -24.24 -10.77
CA LYS A 64 4.72 -24.40 -10.73
C LYS A 64 4.21 -24.21 -9.29
N GLY A 65 3.16 -23.42 -9.14
CA GLY A 65 2.39 -23.25 -7.89
C GLY A 65 1.21 -24.21 -7.77
N VAL A 66 1.30 -25.38 -8.41
CA VAL A 66 0.25 -26.40 -8.38
C VAL A 66 0.87 -27.76 -8.08
N SER A 67 0.18 -28.57 -7.29
CA SER A 67 0.48 -30.00 -7.17
C SER A 67 -0.09 -30.73 -8.39
N GLN A 68 0.59 -31.79 -8.82
CA GLN A 68 0.13 -32.66 -9.88
C GLN A 68 -0.07 -34.05 -9.29
N HIS A 69 -1.32 -34.51 -9.21
CA HIS A 69 -1.62 -35.89 -8.90
C HIS A 69 -2.00 -36.62 -10.18
N THR A 70 -1.43 -37.80 -10.39
CA THR A 70 -1.81 -38.66 -11.50
C THR A 70 -2.75 -39.72 -10.95
N ASN A 71 -3.99 -39.74 -11.42
CA ASN A 71 -4.93 -40.81 -11.14
C ASN A 71 -5.13 -41.68 -12.40
N SER A 72 -5.90 -42.75 -12.28
CA SER A 72 -6.20 -43.68 -13.38
C SER A 72 -6.89 -43.04 -14.59
N SER A 73 -7.35 -41.79 -14.46
CA SER A 73 -8.05 -41.01 -15.49
C SER A 73 -7.22 -39.85 -16.07
N GLY A 74 -6.00 -39.61 -15.57
CA GLY A 74 -5.09 -38.58 -16.10
C GLY A 74 -4.39 -37.75 -15.02
N HIS A 75 -3.87 -36.59 -15.42
CA HIS A 75 -3.23 -35.64 -14.50
C HIS A 75 -4.27 -34.63 -13.98
N VAL A 76 -4.40 -34.55 -12.66
CA VAL A 76 -5.18 -33.52 -11.97
C VAL A 76 -4.20 -32.50 -11.38
N TYR A 77 -4.41 -31.23 -11.71
CA TYR A 77 -3.65 -30.12 -11.14
C TYR A 77 -4.48 -29.43 -10.08
N GLN A 78 -3.94 -29.30 -8.86
CA GLN A 78 -4.59 -28.58 -7.77
C GLN A 78 -3.70 -27.43 -7.34
N ARG A 79 -4.29 -26.23 -7.19
CA ARG A 79 -3.60 -25.10 -6.55
C ARG A 79 -3.37 -25.42 -5.08
N TYR A 80 -2.29 -24.90 -4.53
CA TYR A 80 -1.99 -25.08 -3.12
C TYR A 80 -2.95 -24.30 -2.21
N GLY A 81 -3.48 -23.15 -2.64
CA GLY A 81 -4.44 -22.39 -1.82
C GLY A 81 -3.85 -22.10 -0.42
N ASP A 82 -4.65 -22.29 0.63
CA ASP A 82 -4.25 -22.08 2.03
C ASP A 82 -3.47 -23.27 2.64
N ASP A 83 -3.11 -24.28 1.84
CA ASP A 83 -2.43 -25.49 2.33
C ASP A 83 -0.92 -25.30 2.54
N VAL A 84 -0.34 -24.23 1.99
CA VAL A 84 1.07 -23.86 2.17
C VAL A 84 1.16 -22.34 2.35
N ASP A 85 2.07 -21.91 3.21
CA ASP A 85 2.28 -20.50 3.54
C ASP A 85 3.38 -19.88 2.66
N CYS A 86 4.33 -20.68 2.18
CA CYS A 86 5.38 -20.22 1.26
C CYS A 86 5.92 -21.31 0.34
N PHE A 87 6.65 -20.89 -0.70
CA PHE A 87 7.43 -21.74 -1.57
C PHE A 87 8.93 -21.50 -1.39
N LEU A 88 9.69 -22.59 -1.23
CA LEU A 88 11.15 -22.58 -1.27
C LEU A 88 11.63 -23.14 -2.61
N VAL A 89 12.14 -22.28 -3.47
CA VAL A 89 12.52 -22.67 -4.83
C VAL A 89 14.03 -22.71 -4.97
N TYR A 90 14.59 -23.89 -5.25
CA TYR A 90 16.02 -24.03 -5.52
C TYR A 90 16.30 -24.14 -7.02
N CYS A 91 17.22 -23.33 -7.53
CA CYS A 91 17.66 -23.38 -8.92
C CYS A 91 19.12 -23.82 -8.99
N TYR A 92 19.36 -24.97 -9.60
CA TYR A 92 20.70 -25.58 -9.71
C TYR A 92 21.68 -24.71 -10.51
N GLU A 93 21.18 -23.98 -11.50
CA GLU A 93 22.01 -23.16 -12.39
C GLU A 93 22.49 -21.86 -11.71
N THR A 94 21.74 -21.35 -10.73
CA THR A 94 22.14 -20.18 -9.93
C THR A 94 22.77 -20.59 -8.60
N GLU A 95 22.58 -21.84 -8.19
CA GLU A 95 22.97 -22.37 -6.87
C GLU A 95 22.35 -21.56 -5.72
N GLN A 96 21.13 -21.04 -5.93
CA GLN A 96 20.41 -20.21 -4.95
C GLN A 96 19.07 -20.84 -4.58
N THR A 97 18.67 -20.60 -3.33
CA THR A 97 17.32 -20.84 -2.83
C THR A 97 16.56 -19.51 -2.77
N TYR A 98 15.32 -19.53 -3.24
CA TYR A 98 14.41 -18.40 -3.26
C TYR A 98 13.23 -18.68 -2.32
N PHE A 99 12.82 -17.68 -1.57
CA PHE A 99 11.64 -17.70 -0.70
C PHE A 99 10.56 -16.84 -1.34
N ILE A 100 9.35 -17.37 -1.46
CA ILE A 100 8.20 -16.67 -2.05
C ILE A 100 6.96 -16.93 -1.21
N ASP A 101 6.22 -15.87 -0.85
CA ASP A 101 4.91 -15.98 -0.20
C ASP A 101 3.92 -16.72 -1.13
N SER A 102 3.15 -17.67 -0.57
CA SER A 102 2.20 -18.44 -1.37
C SER A 102 1.10 -17.56 -1.99
N ALA A 103 0.76 -16.42 -1.39
CA ALA A 103 -0.22 -15.47 -1.89
C ALA A 103 0.22 -14.80 -3.22
N GLU A 104 1.52 -14.70 -3.48
CA GLU A 104 2.05 -14.16 -4.73
C GLU A 104 2.05 -15.20 -5.88
N VAL A 105 1.87 -16.48 -5.56
CA VAL A 105 2.06 -17.57 -6.50
C VAL A 105 0.74 -18.01 -7.13
N GLY A 106 0.59 -17.73 -8.42
CA GLY A 106 -0.47 -18.30 -9.26
C GLY A 106 -0.24 -19.77 -9.64
N THR A 107 -0.70 -20.20 -10.81
CA THR A 107 -0.42 -21.58 -11.29
C THR A 107 1.06 -21.83 -11.59
N SER A 108 1.80 -20.77 -11.87
CA SER A 108 3.24 -20.74 -12.08
C SER A 108 3.76 -19.34 -11.79
N MET A 109 5.02 -19.22 -11.42
CA MET A 109 5.71 -17.94 -11.27
C MET A 109 7.06 -17.97 -11.97
N TYR A 110 7.52 -16.79 -12.35
CA TYR A 110 8.70 -16.55 -13.19
C TYR A 110 9.60 -15.53 -12.50
N LEU A 111 10.82 -15.92 -12.10
CA LEU A 111 11.79 -15.02 -11.48
C LEU A 111 12.88 -14.65 -12.49
N ARG A 112 13.02 -13.36 -12.82
CA ARG A 112 13.98 -12.88 -13.80
C ARG A 112 15.37 -12.72 -13.18
N VAL A 113 16.38 -13.32 -13.79
CA VAL A 113 17.79 -13.19 -13.43
C VAL A 113 18.48 -12.14 -14.30
N ASP A 114 18.28 -12.21 -15.61
CA ASP A 114 18.97 -11.33 -16.58
C ASP A 114 18.12 -10.12 -16.94
N SER A 115 18.75 -8.98 -17.26
CA SER A 115 18.03 -7.80 -17.73
C SER A 115 17.19 -8.13 -18.99
N PRO A 116 15.91 -7.75 -19.02
CA PRO A 116 15.07 -7.96 -20.20
C PRO A 116 15.48 -7.01 -21.33
N ARG A 117 15.04 -7.29 -22.56
CA ARG A 117 15.19 -6.35 -23.69
C ARG A 117 14.33 -5.09 -23.55
N GLN A 118 13.26 -5.15 -22.76
CA GLN A 118 12.38 -4.03 -22.42
C GLN A 118 12.03 -4.14 -20.94
N ASP A 119 12.19 -3.04 -20.21
CA ASP A 119 11.89 -2.98 -18.79
C ASP A 119 10.39 -2.73 -18.58
N THR A 120 9.76 -3.51 -17.70
CA THR A 120 8.35 -3.36 -17.35
C THR A 120 8.21 -3.48 -15.83
N ASN A 121 7.32 -2.69 -15.22
CA ASN A 121 7.10 -2.69 -13.77
C ASN A 121 6.44 -3.97 -13.21
N GLN A 122 6.38 -5.06 -13.99
CA GLN A 122 5.73 -6.33 -13.65
C GLN A 122 6.73 -7.50 -13.66
N ILE A 123 8.01 -7.21 -13.43
CA ILE A 123 9.07 -8.22 -13.40
C ILE A 123 9.33 -8.62 -11.96
N ASN A 124 9.12 -9.90 -11.66
CA ASN A 124 9.56 -10.48 -10.39
C ASN A 124 11.06 -10.73 -10.49
N TRP A 125 11.90 -9.87 -9.90
CA TRP A 125 13.34 -10.02 -9.99
C TRP A 125 13.82 -11.12 -9.05
N ALA A 126 14.58 -12.09 -9.56
CA ALA A 126 15.07 -13.20 -8.75
C ALA A 126 15.89 -12.75 -7.53
N LYS A 127 16.61 -11.62 -7.63
CA LYS A 127 17.34 -11.05 -6.50
C LYS A 127 16.43 -10.67 -5.33
N GLU A 128 15.20 -10.22 -5.59
CA GLU A 128 14.26 -9.77 -4.55
C GLU A 128 13.71 -10.96 -3.78
N TYR A 129 13.69 -12.16 -4.35
CA TYR A 129 13.15 -13.36 -3.72
C TYR A 129 14.21 -14.28 -3.13
N ARG A 130 15.49 -13.87 -2.99
CA ARG A 130 16.51 -14.76 -2.42
C ARG A 130 16.18 -15.07 -0.97
N LEU A 131 16.44 -16.31 -0.54
CA LEU A 131 16.19 -16.74 0.84
C LEU A 131 16.83 -15.80 1.85
N ASP A 132 18.07 -15.36 1.62
CA ASP A 132 18.79 -14.45 2.53
C ASP A 132 18.19 -13.04 2.58
N ASP A 133 17.49 -12.61 1.53
CA ASP A 133 16.88 -11.29 1.45
C ASP A 133 15.43 -11.29 1.99
N GLN A 134 14.80 -12.46 2.05
CA GLN A 134 13.40 -12.65 2.43
C GLN A 134 13.21 -13.33 3.80
N TRP A 135 14.23 -14.04 4.31
CA TRP A 135 14.17 -14.75 5.59
C TRP A 135 14.91 -14.01 6.71
N PRO A 136 14.34 -13.92 7.92
CA PRO A 136 13.02 -14.44 8.29
C PRO A 136 11.90 -13.61 7.69
N LEU A 137 10.69 -14.19 7.58
CA LEU A 137 9.46 -13.42 7.31
C LEU A 137 9.23 -12.31 8.35
N GLU A 138 10.08 -12.19 9.37
CA GLU A 138 10.17 -11.14 10.38
C GLU A 138 10.46 -9.73 9.87
N ASN A 139 10.60 -9.51 8.56
CA ASN A 139 10.33 -8.19 8.01
C ASN A 139 8.82 -7.88 7.90
N GLN A 140 7.96 -8.85 8.20
CA GLN A 140 6.49 -8.76 8.28
C GLN A 140 5.92 -9.33 9.60
N GLU A 141 6.66 -10.14 10.35
CA GLU A 141 6.25 -10.68 11.67
C GLU A 141 7.08 -10.21 12.88
N GLN A 142 7.68 -9.01 12.81
CA GLN A 142 7.72 -8.13 13.99
C GLN A 142 6.38 -7.38 14.11
N GLU A 143 5.27 -8.12 14.16
CA GLU A 143 4.10 -7.69 14.92
C GLU A 143 4.48 -7.97 16.38
N LEU A 144 5.25 -7.12 17.04
CA LEU A 144 4.73 -5.96 17.77
C LEU A 144 5.59 -4.69 17.60
N SER A 145 6.32 -4.41 16.51
CA SER A 145 7.11 -3.15 16.50
C SER A 145 6.20 -1.90 16.49
N ALA A 146 5.24 -1.83 15.56
CA ALA A 146 4.26 -0.75 15.55
C ALA A 146 3.36 -0.77 16.79
N VAL A 147 2.89 -1.96 17.18
CA VAL A 147 1.99 -2.13 18.34
C VAL A 147 2.69 -1.86 19.66
N SER A 148 3.88 -2.40 19.90
CA SER A 148 4.68 -2.13 21.10
C SER A 148 5.11 -0.67 21.14
N VAL A 149 5.62 -0.10 20.05
CA VAL A 149 6.02 1.32 20.02
C VAL A 149 4.80 2.21 20.27
N ALA A 150 3.67 1.90 19.65
CA ALA A 150 2.42 2.61 19.91
C ALA A 150 1.97 2.44 21.36
N VAL A 151 1.89 1.22 21.88
CA VAL A 151 1.45 0.94 23.25
C VAL A 151 2.38 1.57 24.29
N ASP A 152 3.70 1.53 24.07
CA ASP A 152 4.67 2.14 24.96
C ASP A 152 4.58 3.67 24.91
N ALA A 153 4.49 4.26 23.71
CA ALA A 153 4.25 5.71 23.56
C ALA A 153 2.93 6.15 24.22
N LEU A 154 1.87 5.35 24.06
CA LEU A 154 0.56 5.58 24.65
C LEU A 154 0.57 5.46 26.18
N ARG A 155 1.33 4.50 26.74
CA ARG A 155 1.50 4.35 28.19
C ARG A 155 2.19 5.54 28.86
N GLU A 156 2.98 6.30 28.10
CA GLU A 156 3.63 7.52 28.57
C GLU A 156 2.70 8.74 28.56
N THR A 157 1.49 8.61 28.01
CA THR A 157 0.49 9.68 28.01
C THR A 157 -0.42 9.62 29.24
N ASP A 158 -0.99 10.77 29.63
CA ASP A 158 -1.98 10.86 30.71
C ASP A 158 -3.41 10.44 30.26
N GLU A 159 -3.57 10.01 29.01
CA GLU A 159 -4.87 9.71 28.41
C GLU A 159 -5.45 8.37 28.85
N SER A 160 -6.78 8.28 28.92
CA SER A 160 -7.48 7.04 29.27
C SER A 160 -7.58 6.14 28.04
N ILE A 161 -6.66 5.17 27.95
CA ILE A 161 -6.54 4.25 26.83
C ILE A 161 -7.03 2.86 27.23
N PHE A 162 -7.85 2.28 26.35
CA PHE A 162 -8.46 0.97 26.54
C PHE A 162 -8.07 0.07 25.35
N THR A 163 -7.70 -1.16 25.63
CA THR A 163 -7.60 -2.20 24.61
C THR A 163 -9.01 -2.66 24.23
N ASP A 164 -9.32 -2.79 22.95
CA ASP A 164 -10.61 -3.33 22.52
C ASP A 164 -10.74 -4.79 23.01
N PRO A 165 -11.69 -5.11 23.92
CA PRO A 165 -11.84 -6.45 24.45
C PRO A 165 -12.55 -7.41 23.49
N THR A 166 -13.04 -6.92 22.35
CA THR A 166 -13.83 -7.68 21.36
C THR A 166 -13.06 -8.01 20.08
N GLY A 167 -11.91 -7.38 19.86
CA GLY A 167 -11.06 -7.62 18.70
C GLY A 167 -10.10 -8.80 18.92
N ASP A 168 -10.08 -9.75 17.99
CA ASP A 168 -9.03 -10.79 17.88
C ASP A 168 -7.69 -10.20 17.41
N ASP A 169 -7.64 -8.88 17.16
CA ASP A 169 -6.50 -8.15 16.60
C ASP A 169 -5.91 -7.17 17.63
N SER A 170 -4.65 -7.38 18.00
CA SER A 170 -3.88 -6.57 18.96
C SER A 170 -3.58 -5.13 18.49
N ARG A 171 -4.09 -4.73 17.31
CA ARG A 171 -3.79 -3.48 16.62
C ARG A 171 -4.83 -2.38 16.77
N THR A 172 -5.88 -2.59 17.55
CA THR A 172 -6.88 -1.54 17.81
C THR A 172 -6.86 -1.11 19.27
N VAL A 173 -6.78 0.21 19.49
CA VAL A 173 -6.94 0.83 20.81
C VAL A 173 -8.06 1.86 20.77
N LEU A 174 -8.68 2.06 21.93
CA LEU A 174 -9.72 3.05 22.13
C LEU A 174 -9.19 4.11 23.10
N PHE A 175 -9.49 5.38 22.84
CA PHE A 175 -9.26 6.44 23.83
C PHE A 175 -10.51 7.28 24.01
N VAL A 176 -10.63 7.93 25.16
CA VAL A 176 -11.68 8.91 25.43
C VAL A 176 -11.13 10.29 25.12
N ASP A 177 -11.78 11.00 24.22
CA ASP A 177 -11.34 12.33 23.83
C ASP A 177 -11.73 13.43 24.83
N SER A 178 -11.27 14.66 24.57
CA SER A 178 -11.57 15.85 25.39
C SER A 178 -13.06 16.21 25.47
N HIS A 179 -13.90 15.61 24.63
CA HIS A 179 -15.36 15.75 24.62
C HIS A 179 -16.07 14.52 25.23
N GLU A 180 -15.34 13.67 25.96
CA GLU A 180 -15.82 12.44 26.59
C GLU A 180 -16.36 11.39 25.59
N LYS A 181 -15.96 11.47 24.32
CA LYS A 181 -16.37 10.50 23.29
C LYS A 181 -15.28 9.45 23.08
N ILE A 182 -15.70 8.19 22.97
CA ILE A 182 -14.81 7.07 22.64
C ILE A 182 -14.43 7.15 21.16
N ARG A 183 -13.13 7.10 20.89
CA ARG A 183 -12.53 7.11 19.55
C ARG A 183 -11.72 5.85 19.31
N SER A 184 -11.77 5.39 18.07
CA SER A 184 -11.07 4.19 17.61
C SER A 184 -9.76 4.55 16.93
N VAL A 185 -8.69 3.82 17.26
CA VAL A 185 -7.34 4.07 16.74
C VAL A 185 -6.77 2.77 16.18
N GLY A 186 -6.46 2.76 14.89
CA GLY A 186 -5.79 1.65 14.23
C GLY A 186 -4.26 1.81 14.31
N ILE A 187 -3.56 0.75 14.72
CA ILE A 187 -2.10 0.72 14.73
C ILE A 187 -1.61 0.07 13.44
N GLU A 188 -0.91 0.87 12.63
CA GLU A 188 -0.48 0.53 11.28
C GLU A 188 1.03 0.62 11.13
N THR A 189 1.52 -0.06 10.10
CA THR A 189 2.93 -0.02 9.69
C THR A 189 3.07 0.90 8.48
N GLY A 190 4.03 1.83 8.54
CA GLY A 190 4.38 2.71 7.44
C GLY A 190 5.69 2.31 6.77
N TRP A 191 5.74 2.42 5.45
CA TRP A 191 6.89 2.05 4.61
C TRP A 191 7.47 3.26 3.89
N LEU A 192 8.80 3.39 3.85
CA LEU A 192 9.49 4.44 3.11
C LEU A 192 9.63 4.06 1.63
N ILE A 193 8.86 4.70 0.76
CA ILE A 193 8.88 4.50 -0.69
C ILE A 193 9.17 5.84 -1.37
N ASP A 194 10.22 5.88 -2.21
CA ASP A 194 10.66 7.11 -2.91
C ASP A 194 10.88 8.31 -1.98
N GLY A 195 11.41 8.07 -0.78
CA GLY A 195 11.64 9.11 0.24
C GLY A 195 10.36 9.63 0.90
N ARG A 196 9.25 8.89 0.82
CA ARG A 196 7.99 9.22 1.51
C ARG A 196 7.50 8.04 2.34
N ILE A 197 7.04 8.28 3.55
CA ILE A 197 6.35 7.24 4.33
C ILE A 197 4.94 7.07 3.75
N ARG A 198 4.52 5.83 3.48
CA ARG A 198 3.17 5.45 3.03
C ARG A 198 2.63 4.35 3.93
N PHE A 199 1.31 4.31 4.11
CA PHE A 199 0.62 3.19 4.75
C PHE A 199 -0.75 2.99 4.11
N VAL A 200 -1.34 1.80 4.32
CA VAL A 200 -2.70 1.47 3.88
C VAL A 200 -3.46 0.97 5.10
N PRO A 201 -4.55 1.64 5.52
CA PRO A 201 -5.36 1.18 6.64
C PRO A 201 -5.92 -0.22 6.41
N ARG A 202 -5.78 -1.12 7.39
CA ARG A 202 -6.41 -2.44 7.37
C ARG A 202 -7.92 -2.36 7.59
N GLN A 203 -8.35 -1.45 8.47
CA GLN A 203 -9.76 -1.20 8.80
C GLN A 203 -10.01 0.29 9.03
N SER A 204 -11.27 0.72 8.92
CA SER A 204 -11.68 2.11 9.16
C SER A 204 -11.68 2.43 10.65
N HIS A 205 -10.86 3.40 11.06
CA HIS A 205 -10.81 3.95 12.41
C HIS A 205 -10.95 5.49 12.37
N ASP A 206 -11.15 6.12 13.53
CA ASP A 206 -11.16 7.59 13.66
C ASP A 206 -9.75 8.17 13.50
N HIS A 207 -8.75 7.45 13.99
CA HIS A 207 -7.35 7.85 13.95
C HIS A 207 -6.43 6.64 13.67
N TYR A 208 -5.19 6.93 13.30
CA TYR A 208 -4.17 5.91 13.05
C TYR A 208 -2.84 6.26 13.71
N LEU A 209 -2.20 5.26 14.30
CA LEU A 209 -0.82 5.30 14.73
C LEU A 209 0.04 4.54 13.73
N VAL A 210 0.88 5.25 12.98
CA VAL A 210 1.64 4.69 11.87
C VAL A 210 3.12 4.66 12.24
N TYR A 211 3.67 3.48 12.46
CA TYR A 211 5.09 3.31 12.78
C TYR A 211 5.91 3.02 11.52
N CYS A 212 6.91 3.85 11.24
CA CYS A 212 7.91 3.63 10.20
C CYS A 212 9.23 3.23 10.87
N ALA A 213 9.57 1.94 10.78
CA ALA A 213 10.77 1.38 11.39
C ALA A 213 12.06 1.96 10.80
N GLU A 214 12.09 2.22 9.48
CA GLU A 214 13.28 2.73 8.77
C GLU A 214 13.71 4.13 9.23
N LEU A 215 12.75 4.90 9.75
CA LEU A 215 12.99 6.24 10.30
C LEU A 215 12.90 6.28 11.83
N GLU A 216 12.56 5.16 12.46
CA GLU A 216 12.26 5.08 13.90
C GLU A 216 11.28 6.19 14.33
N ARG A 217 10.15 6.30 13.62
CA ARG A 217 9.13 7.34 13.85
C ARG A 217 7.74 6.74 13.96
N LEU A 218 7.04 7.16 15.01
CA LEU A 218 5.60 6.91 15.19
C LEU A 218 4.84 8.18 14.79
N LEU A 219 3.86 8.04 13.91
CA LEU A 219 3.02 9.15 13.46
C LEU A 219 1.60 9.01 14.00
N ALA A 220 1.00 10.10 14.42
CA ALA A 220 -0.41 10.20 14.74
C ALA A 220 -1.16 10.87 13.58
N VAL A 221 -2.14 10.17 13.00
CA VAL A 221 -2.83 10.61 11.77
C VAL A 221 -4.34 10.62 12.00
N ASN A 222 -5.01 11.73 11.67
CA ASN A 222 -6.46 11.80 11.66
C ASN A 222 -7.00 11.15 10.37
N ALA A 223 -8.04 10.33 10.47
CA ALA A 223 -8.65 9.71 9.29
C ALA A 223 -9.17 10.73 8.27
N ASN A 224 -9.51 11.95 8.70
CA ASN A 224 -9.99 13.01 7.82
C ASN A 224 -8.86 13.65 6.98
N ASP A 225 -7.60 13.41 7.31
CA ASP A 225 -6.46 13.97 6.58
C ASP A 225 -6.27 13.27 5.22
N PHE A 226 -6.92 12.12 5.01
CA PHE A 226 -6.72 11.30 3.83
C PHE A 226 -7.93 10.43 3.48
N ASP A 227 -8.05 10.06 2.22
CA ASP A 227 -9.17 9.23 1.76
C ASP A 227 -8.75 7.75 1.70
N ARG A 228 -7.87 7.42 0.75
CA ARG A 228 -7.29 6.07 0.62
C ARG A 228 -5.84 5.97 1.10
N SER A 229 -5.08 7.04 0.94
CA SER A 229 -3.67 7.08 1.33
C SER A 229 -3.19 8.49 1.62
N ILE A 230 -2.14 8.59 2.43
CA ILE A 230 -1.39 9.80 2.73
C ILE A 230 0.09 9.49 2.66
N SER A 231 0.89 10.48 2.29
CA SER A 231 2.34 10.33 2.22
C SER A 231 3.06 11.41 3.03
N PHE A 232 4.06 11.02 3.81
CA PHE A 232 4.81 11.94 4.68
C PHE A 232 6.24 12.15 4.19
N ARG A 233 6.77 13.37 4.27
CA ARG A 233 8.12 13.73 3.80
C ARG A 233 9.10 13.92 4.97
N PRO A 234 10.23 13.21 4.98
CA PRO A 234 11.34 13.50 5.90
C PRO A 234 11.98 14.86 5.60
N ALA A 235 12.40 15.59 6.64
CA ALA A 235 12.87 16.99 6.56
C ALA A 235 14.08 17.25 5.63
N ASN A 236 14.81 16.21 5.20
CA ASN A 236 16.06 16.34 4.44
C ASN A 236 15.91 16.43 2.91
N THR A 237 14.71 16.61 2.36
CA THR A 237 14.55 16.88 0.92
C THR A 237 14.71 18.37 0.63
N SER A 238 15.77 18.73 -0.12
CA SER A 238 16.27 20.08 -0.39
C SER A 238 15.37 20.99 -1.24
N ARG A 239 14.06 20.75 -1.25
CA ARG A 239 13.05 21.68 -1.77
C ARG A 239 11.94 21.82 -0.73
N SER A 240 12.09 22.85 0.11
CA SER A 240 11.01 23.36 0.96
C SER A 240 9.89 23.84 0.04
N PHE A 241 8.84 23.04 -0.08
CA PHE A 241 7.54 23.46 -0.59
C PHE A 241 6.63 23.64 0.61
N ALA A 242 5.91 24.75 0.69
CA ALA A 242 5.10 25.16 1.85
C ALA A 242 3.96 24.18 2.25
N ARG A 243 3.74 23.09 1.51
CA ARG A 243 2.57 22.19 1.62
C ARG A 243 2.91 20.69 1.68
N SER A 244 4.06 20.29 2.21
CA SER A 244 4.33 18.85 2.43
C SER A 244 3.85 18.40 3.80
N ASN A 245 3.10 17.29 3.88
CA ASN A 245 2.87 16.56 5.12
C ASN A 245 4.21 16.10 5.66
N SER A 246 4.83 16.91 6.52
CA SER A 246 6.15 16.58 7.05
C SER A 246 6.02 15.50 8.10
N VAL A 247 7.02 14.62 8.17
CA VAL A 247 7.10 13.60 9.22
C VAL A 247 6.97 14.24 10.61
N GLU A 248 7.59 15.41 10.82
CA GLU A 248 7.59 16.06 12.14
C GLU A 248 6.25 16.68 12.52
N ALA A 249 5.47 17.19 11.56
CA ALA A 249 4.13 17.70 11.84
C ALA A 249 3.16 16.59 12.27
N TYR A 250 3.44 15.35 11.88
CA TYR A 250 2.63 14.17 12.18
C TYR A 250 3.25 13.29 13.26
N ALA A 251 4.44 13.62 13.77
CA ALA A 251 5.11 12.84 14.80
C ALA A 251 4.22 12.75 16.05
N PHE A 252 4.19 11.57 16.68
CA PHE A 252 3.31 11.28 17.81
C PHE A 252 3.43 12.33 18.92
N GLU A 253 4.66 12.70 19.28
CA GLU A 253 4.96 13.71 20.30
C GLU A 253 4.41 15.10 19.99
N ASN A 254 4.12 15.40 18.72
CA ASN A 254 3.65 16.70 18.26
C ASN A 254 2.15 16.70 17.88
N ASN A 255 1.57 15.53 17.63
CA ASN A 255 0.23 15.39 17.04
C ASN A 255 -0.65 14.37 17.77
N TRP A 256 -0.29 13.98 19.00
CA TRP A 256 -1.08 13.11 19.86
C TRP A 256 -1.58 13.79 21.16
N PRO A 257 -2.86 13.63 21.54
CA PRO A 257 -3.93 13.04 20.72
C PRO A 257 -4.22 13.94 19.51
N PRO A 258 -4.49 13.38 18.32
CA PRO A 258 -4.84 14.18 17.16
C PRO A 258 -6.08 15.01 17.46
N GLU A 259 -6.02 16.33 17.23
CA GLU A 259 -7.15 17.24 17.47
C GLU A 259 -8.43 16.68 16.84
N ILE A 260 -9.52 16.76 17.61
CA ILE A 260 -10.86 16.37 17.19
C ILE A 260 -11.61 17.64 16.86
N ASP A 261 -12.11 17.69 15.63
CA ASP A 261 -12.29 18.93 14.88
C ASP A 261 -10.97 19.70 14.75
N PRO A 262 -9.91 19.08 14.17
CA PRO A 262 -8.80 19.92 13.76
C PRO A 262 -9.41 20.93 12.78
N VAL A 263 -9.05 22.20 12.91
CA VAL A 263 -8.93 23.05 11.72
C VAL A 263 -8.25 22.13 10.70
N PRO A 264 -8.92 21.66 9.62
CA PRO A 264 -8.32 20.65 8.76
C PRO A 264 -6.88 21.08 8.44
N PRO A 265 -5.90 20.16 8.37
CA PRO A 265 -4.50 20.57 8.24
C PRO A 265 -4.42 21.64 7.15
N ILE A 266 -3.59 22.68 7.33
CA ILE A 266 -3.56 23.83 6.41
C ILE A 266 -3.57 23.36 4.95
N SER A 267 -2.96 22.20 4.65
CA SER A 267 -2.94 21.52 3.36
C SER A 267 -4.29 21.00 2.79
N SER A 268 -5.34 20.76 3.58
CA SER A 268 -6.68 20.32 3.12
C SER A 268 -7.76 21.41 3.23
N ILE A 269 -7.61 22.40 4.14
CA ILE A 269 -8.41 23.65 4.08
C ILE A 269 -8.03 24.47 2.87
N GLU A 270 -6.73 24.58 2.59
CA GLU A 270 -6.24 25.48 1.55
C GLU A 270 -6.81 25.16 0.16
N PRO A 271 -6.81 23.91 -0.34
CA PRO A 271 -7.35 23.60 -1.66
C PRO A 271 -8.87 23.80 -1.73
N LEU A 272 -9.63 23.45 -0.69
CA LEU A 272 -11.08 23.60 -0.68
C LEU A 272 -11.49 25.07 -0.55
N SER A 273 -10.81 25.83 0.32
CA SER A 273 -11.00 27.27 0.46
C SER A 273 -10.58 28.00 -0.81
N ARG A 274 -9.44 27.65 -1.42
CA ARG A 274 -9.01 28.23 -2.70
C ARG A 274 -9.96 27.86 -3.82
N LEU A 275 -10.45 26.63 -3.87
CA LEU A 275 -11.47 26.23 -4.84
C LEU A 275 -12.74 27.05 -4.63
N ALA A 276 -13.18 27.23 -3.39
CA ALA A 276 -14.34 28.06 -3.07
C ALA A 276 -14.13 29.52 -3.48
N ASP A 277 -12.95 30.11 -3.22
CA ASP A 277 -12.59 31.46 -3.65
C ASP A 277 -12.60 31.57 -5.18
N ARG A 278 -11.99 30.60 -5.89
CA ARG A 278 -11.97 30.54 -7.36
C ARG A 278 -13.36 30.40 -7.95
N LEU A 279 -14.20 29.53 -7.41
CA LEU A 279 -15.60 29.42 -7.83
C LEU A 279 -16.37 30.71 -7.49
N GLY A 280 -16.05 31.37 -6.38
CA GLY A 280 -16.59 32.69 -6.01
C GLY A 280 -16.26 33.79 -7.03
N GLU A 281 -15.05 33.78 -7.60
CA GLU A 281 -14.65 34.70 -8.69
C GLU A 281 -15.56 34.56 -9.93
N HIS A 282 -16.18 33.40 -10.12
CA HIS A 282 -17.13 33.13 -11.21
C HIS A 282 -18.61 33.40 -10.84
N GLY A 283 -18.88 34.07 -9.71
CA GLY A 283 -20.23 34.48 -9.31
C GLY A 283 -21.08 33.37 -8.71
N THR A 284 -20.46 32.30 -8.20
CA THR A 284 -21.13 31.20 -7.51
C THR A 284 -20.98 31.29 -5.98
N GLU A 285 -21.98 30.85 -5.22
CA GLU A 285 -21.94 30.76 -3.76
C GLU A 285 -21.73 29.29 -3.32
N PRO A 286 -20.47 28.82 -3.18
CA PRO A 286 -20.20 27.47 -2.75
C PRO A 286 -20.53 27.29 -1.27
N SER A 287 -21.16 26.16 -0.94
CA SER A 287 -21.41 25.73 0.44
C SER A 287 -20.67 24.42 0.71
N ILE A 288 -20.04 24.31 1.88
CA ILE A 288 -19.35 23.10 2.29
C ILE A 288 -20.39 22.07 2.72
N VAL A 289 -20.33 20.87 2.17
CA VAL A 289 -21.15 19.75 2.65
C VAL A 289 -20.44 19.08 3.83
N PRO A 290 -21.06 19.03 5.02
CA PRO A 290 -20.52 18.28 6.13
C PRO A 290 -20.47 16.79 5.76
N GLY A 291 -19.28 16.20 5.79
CA GLY A 291 -19.06 14.78 5.48
C GLY A 291 -17.77 14.28 6.12
N ARG A 292 -17.50 12.98 6.03
CA ARG A 292 -16.34 12.34 6.71
C ARG A 292 -15.03 13.12 6.53
N ASN A 293 -14.77 13.69 5.34
CA ASN A 293 -13.49 14.33 5.02
C ASN A 293 -13.58 15.84 4.73
N ASN A 294 -14.77 16.47 4.78
CA ASN A 294 -15.00 17.88 4.38
C ASN A 294 -14.37 18.30 3.03
N ARG A 295 -14.32 17.41 2.02
CA ARG A 295 -13.66 17.68 0.72
C ARG A 295 -14.60 18.06 -0.42
N THR A 296 -15.88 18.26 -0.13
CA THR A 296 -16.92 18.43 -1.15
C THR A 296 -17.65 19.75 -0.95
N LEU A 297 -17.72 20.54 -2.01
CA LEU A 297 -18.56 21.73 -2.12
C LEU A 297 -19.84 21.37 -2.88
N VAL A 298 -20.97 21.92 -2.44
CA VAL A 298 -22.16 22.07 -3.28
C VAL A 298 -22.17 23.50 -3.81
N VAL A 299 -22.21 23.61 -5.13
CA VAL A 299 -22.17 24.87 -5.85
C VAL A 299 -23.45 25.00 -6.66
N SER A 300 -24.23 26.03 -6.40
CA SER A 300 -25.47 26.30 -7.14
C SER A 300 -25.20 27.26 -8.29
N HIS A 301 -25.51 26.86 -9.52
CA HIS A 301 -25.40 27.71 -10.71
C HIS A 301 -26.63 27.49 -11.61
N ASN A 302 -27.32 28.57 -12.01
CA ASN A 302 -28.51 28.53 -12.88
C ASN A 302 -29.56 27.47 -12.47
N GLU A 303 -30.00 27.50 -11.21
CA GLU A 303 -30.99 26.56 -10.64
C GLU A 303 -30.55 25.08 -10.58
N SER A 304 -29.31 24.77 -10.97
CA SER A 304 -28.70 23.44 -10.83
C SER A 304 -27.70 23.43 -9.68
N GLU A 305 -27.65 22.33 -8.93
CA GLU A 305 -26.65 22.12 -7.89
C GLU A 305 -25.63 21.09 -8.37
N TYR A 306 -24.34 21.40 -8.17
CA TYR A 306 -23.24 20.53 -8.53
C TYR A 306 -22.40 20.21 -7.29
N ARG A 307 -22.05 18.93 -7.13
CA ARG A 307 -21.12 18.45 -6.11
C ARG A 307 -19.72 18.39 -6.69
N VAL A 308 -18.86 19.27 -6.20
CA VAL A 308 -17.46 19.37 -6.61
C VAL A 308 -16.58 18.87 -5.48
N ARG A 309 -15.83 17.79 -5.73
CA ARG A 309 -14.92 17.18 -4.75
C ARG A 309 -13.48 17.55 -5.05
N VAL A 310 -12.73 17.99 -4.04
CA VAL A 310 -11.28 18.18 -4.16
C VAL A 310 -10.57 16.83 -4.04
N ALA A 311 -9.87 16.40 -5.09
CA ALA A 311 -9.07 15.18 -5.09
C ALA A 311 -7.60 15.47 -4.79
N SER A 312 -6.91 14.49 -4.21
CA SER A 312 -5.46 14.55 -4.00
C SER A 312 -4.73 14.27 -5.32
N THR A 313 -3.81 15.15 -5.71
CA THR A 313 -3.15 15.09 -7.03
C THR A 313 -1.63 14.91 -6.93
N TRP A 314 -1.05 14.25 -7.93
CA TRP A 314 0.41 14.18 -8.11
C TRP A 314 0.80 14.16 -9.59
N ILE A 315 2.04 14.53 -9.90
CA ILE A 315 2.60 14.42 -11.25
C ILE A 315 3.38 13.11 -11.35
N GLU A 316 3.07 12.33 -12.37
CA GLU A 316 3.78 11.11 -12.74
C GLU A 316 4.02 11.13 -14.25
N ASN A 317 5.29 11.09 -14.67
CA ASN A 317 5.69 11.08 -16.09
C ASN A 317 5.01 12.20 -16.93
N GLY A 318 4.98 13.43 -16.40
CA GLY A 318 4.38 14.60 -17.06
C GLY A 318 2.84 14.57 -17.14
N SER A 319 2.19 13.68 -16.37
CA SER A 319 0.74 13.59 -16.25
C SER A 319 0.28 13.84 -14.82
N LEU A 320 -0.76 14.66 -14.65
CA LEU A 320 -1.50 14.81 -13.42
C LEU A 320 -2.36 13.56 -13.20
N ARG A 321 -2.18 12.98 -12.01
CA ARG A 321 -2.85 11.79 -11.50
C ARG A 321 -3.66 12.16 -10.27
N PHE A 322 -4.76 11.44 -10.07
CA PHE A 322 -5.57 11.50 -8.86
C PHE A 322 -6.29 10.17 -8.67
N ASP A 323 -6.73 9.92 -7.44
CA ASP A 323 -7.64 8.81 -7.12
C ASP A 323 -9.07 9.34 -7.08
N ALA A 324 -9.95 8.73 -7.86
CA ALA A 324 -11.38 9.03 -7.81
C ALA A 324 -12.04 8.24 -6.67
N ASP A 325 -12.80 8.94 -5.84
CA ASP A 325 -13.51 8.38 -4.70
C ASP A 325 -14.81 9.15 -4.35
N GLY A 326 -15.67 8.44 -3.63
CA GLY A 326 -16.94 8.94 -3.12
C GLY A 326 -18.13 8.68 -4.05
N ASP A 327 -19.27 8.36 -3.45
CA ASP A 327 -20.53 8.25 -4.17
C ASP A 327 -21.13 9.64 -4.42
N ALA A 328 -21.76 9.83 -5.59
CA ALA A 328 -22.55 11.01 -5.97
C ALA A 328 -21.76 12.34 -6.06
N VAL A 329 -20.66 12.34 -6.82
CA VAL A 329 -19.88 13.54 -7.20
C VAL A 329 -20.16 13.87 -8.67
N ASP A 330 -20.31 15.16 -9.01
CA ASP A 330 -20.45 15.58 -10.41
C ASP A 330 -19.09 15.91 -11.03
N TYR A 331 -18.20 16.53 -10.25
CA TYR A 331 -16.86 16.92 -10.69
C TYR A 331 -15.78 16.67 -9.65
N TYR A 332 -14.60 16.26 -10.11
CA TYR A 332 -13.36 16.29 -9.34
C TYR A 332 -12.57 17.57 -9.67
N ALA A 333 -12.28 18.36 -8.64
CA ALA A 333 -11.37 19.48 -8.70
C ALA A 333 -9.95 19.01 -8.35
N LEU A 334 -9.05 19.15 -9.30
CA LEU A 334 -7.65 18.75 -9.23
C LEU A 334 -6.78 20.00 -9.17
N GLU A 335 -6.14 20.25 -8.03
CA GLU A 335 -5.16 21.34 -7.93
C GLU A 335 -3.83 20.91 -8.55
N HIS A 336 -3.20 21.77 -9.35
CA HIS A 336 -1.87 21.54 -9.88
C HIS A 336 -0.85 21.63 -8.74
N PRO A 337 0.02 20.61 -8.54
CA PRO A 337 0.93 20.59 -7.39
C PRO A 337 1.97 21.73 -7.36
N GLU A 338 2.20 22.41 -8.48
CA GLU A 338 3.28 23.39 -8.63
C GLU A 338 2.83 24.84 -8.87
N ASP A 339 1.57 25.10 -9.28
CA ASP A 339 1.18 26.44 -9.76
C ASP A 339 -0.25 26.90 -9.41
N ASP A 340 -0.90 26.27 -8.41
CA ASP A 340 -2.24 26.62 -7.89
C ASP A 340 -3.36 26.64 -8.96
N THR A 341 -3.12 26.09 -10.16
CA THR A 341 -4.13 25.94 -11.21
C THR A 341 -5.11 24.83 -10.85
N PHE A 342 -6.41 25.07 -10.96
CA PHE A 342 -7.42 24.02 -10.80
C PHE A 342 -7.87 23.46 -12.14
N PHE A 343 -8.03 22.13 -12.19
CA PHE A 343 -8.69 21.41 -13.28
C PHE A 343 -9.97 20.78 -12.76
N LEU A 344 -11.04 20.84 -13.54
CA LEU A 344 -12.34 20.28 -13.23
C LEU A 344 -12.62 19.11 -14.17
N VAL A 345 -12.70 17.91 -13.61
CA VAL A 345 -12.93 16.67 -14.36
C VAL A 345 -14.34 16.16 -14.05
N PRO A 346 -15.24 16.05 -15.04
CA PRO A 346 -16.54 15.42 -14.85
C PRO A 346 -16.38 13.97 -14.40
N ASP A 347 -17.19 13.50 -13.46
CA ASP A 347 -17.19 12.08 -13.02
C ASP A 347 -17.42 11.14 -14.22
N GLU A 348 -18.29 11.52 -15.15
CA GLU A 348 -18.58 10.77 -16.38
C GLU A 348 -17.40 10.72 -17.38
N ALA A 349 -16.36 11.53 -17.20
CA ALA A 349 -15.24 11.59 -18.15
C ALA A 349 -14.35 10.33 -18.12
N PHE A 350 -14.53 9.45 -17.13
CA PHE A 350 -13.75 8.23 -16.98
C PHE A 350 -14.53 7.13 -16.26
N SER A 351 -14.20 5.86 -16.56
CA SER A 351 -14.81 4.73 -15.85
C SER A 351 -14.02 4.31 -14.61
N ASN A 352 -12.70 4.21 -14.73
CA ASN A 352 -11.82 3.78 -13.63
C ASN A 352 -10.65 4.75 -13.39
N SER A 353 -10.16 5.43 -14.42
CA SER A 353 -9.10 6.44 -14.30
C SER A 353 -9.05 7.33 -15.55
N ILE A 354 -8.50 8.52 -15.38
CA ILE A 354 -8.11 9.43 -16.46
C ILE A 354 -6.70 9.93 -16.22
N SER A 355 -5.94 10.16 -17.30
CA SER A 355 -4.58 10.71 -17.24
C SER A 355 -4.60 12.10 -17.86
N LEU A 356 -4.32 13.15 -17.09
CA LEU A 356 -4.30 14.52 -17.63
C LEU A 356 -2.86 14.96 -17.87
N ARG A 357 -2.48 15.09 -19.13
CA ARG A 357 -1.11 15.47 -19.50
C ARG A 357 -0.92 16.97 -19.34
N VAL A 358 -0.03 17.36 -18.43
CA VAL A 358 0.35 18.77 -18.19
C VAL A 358 1.48 19.23 -19.11
N GLU A 359 2.36 18.31 -19.52
CA GLU A 359 3.45 18.59 -20.44
C GLU A 359 3.22 17.96 -21.83
N PRO A 360 3.31 18.73 -22.93
CA PRO A 360 3.14 18.18 -24.27
C PRO A 360 4.22 17.10 -24.54
N PRO A 361 3.84 15.91 -25.04
CA PRO A 361 4.81 14.88 -25.41
C PRO A 361 5.72 15.36 -26.55
N GLU A 362 6.92 14.78 -26.65
CA GLU A 362 7.81 14.97 -27.81
C GLU A 362 7.12 14.58 -29.14
N ILE A 363 6.14 13.67 -29.08
CA ILE A 363 5.33 13.24 -30.21
C ILE A 363 3.85 13.46 -29.88
N ALA A 364 3.20 14.37 -30.60
CA ALA A 364 1.78 14.65 -30.42
C ALA A 364 0.93 13.40 -30.68
N ASN A 365 0.10 13.01 -29.71
CA ASN A 365 -0.86 11.93 -29.84
C ASN A 365 -2.28 12.46 -29.54
N PRO A 366 -3.23 12.33 -30.48
CA PRO A 366 -4.60 12.85 -30.31
C PRO A 366 -5.42 12.12 -29.24
N GLN A 367 -4.99 10.94 -28.78
CA GLN A 367 -5.62 10.19 -27.70
C GLN A 367 -5.22 10.70 -26.29
N ILE A 368 -4.36 11.72 -26.21
CA ILE A 368 -3.93 12.30 -24.94
C ILE A 368 -4.97 13.33 -24.47
N ASN A 369 -5.42 13.17 -23.24
CA ASN A 369 -6.19 14.19 -22.53
C ASN A 369 -5.22 15.25 -22.00
N TYR A 370 -5.15 16.39 -22.68
CA TYR A 370 -4.34 17.52 -22.21
C TYR A 370 -5.04 18.22 -21.04
N ALA A 371 -4.32 18.44 -19.94
CA ALA A 371 -4.85 19.07 -18.73
C ALA A 371 -5.48 20.44 -19.02
N ASP A 372 -4.92 21.19 -19.97
CA ASP A 372 -5.43 22.50 -20.41
C ASP A 372 -6.92 22.49 -20.86
N ARG A 373 -7.45 21.35 -21.31
CA ARG A 373 -8.87 21.20 -21.66
C ARG A 373 -9.79 21.18 -20.44
N PHE A 374 -9.27 20.73 -19.30
CA PHE A 374 -10.01 20.55 -18.07
C PHE A 374 -9.82 21.72 -17.12
N ARG A 375 -9.15 22.81 -17.51
CA ARG A 375 -8.95 23.97 -16.64
C ARG A 375 -10.28 24.51 -16.10
N LEU A 376 -10.31 24.85 -14.81
CA LEU A 376 -11.49 25.36 -14.13
C LEU A 376 -12.11 26.54 -14.89
N ASP A 377 -11.29 27.49 -15.36
CA ASP A 377 -11.73 28.67 -16.11
C ASP A 377 -12.36 28.36 -17.49
N ARG A 378 -12.23 27.12 -17.97
CA ARG A 378 -12.86 26.64 -19.21
C ARG A 378 -14.04 25.73 -18.98
N MET A 379 -13.99 24.96 -17.90
CA MET A 379 -15.00 23.96 -17.54
C MET A 379 -16.10 24.52 -16.64
N TRP A 380 -15.88 25.68 -16.00
CA TRP A 380 -16.81 26.30 -15.08
C TRP A 380 -17.20 27.72 -15.51
N PRO A 381 -18.49 28.07 -15.51
CA PRO A 381 -19.63 27.17 -15.29
C PRO A 381 -19.80 26.11 -16.41
N PRO A 382 -20.41 24.95 -16.11
CA PRO A 382 -20.50 23.81 -17.02
C PRO A 382 -21.51 23.95 -18.17
#